data_AF-A0A2J6WH04-F1
#
_entry.id   AF-A0A2J6WH04-F1
#
_cell.length_a   1.000
_cell.length_b   1.000
_cell.length_c   1.000
_cell.angle_alpha   90.00
_cell.angle_beta   90.00
_cell.angle_gamma   90.00
#
_symmetry.space_group_name_H-M   'P 1'
#
loop_
_entity.id
_entity.type
_entity.pdbx_description
1 polymer ?
#
loop_
_entity_poly.entity_id
_entity_poly.type
_entity_poly.pdbx_seq_one_letter_code
_entity_poly.pdbx_strand_id
1 'polypeptide(L)' 'CVVFLSEENLQHPEISTHQTNLKMCIEYIKARIKTKIFIIGIQPENTNFGNSMSERVLNVAKILKDILIQEIGK' A
#
# COMPACT_ATOMS: atom_id res chain seq x y z
N CYS A 1 -1.99 10.71 -5.07
CA CYS A 1 -0.72 10.20 -5.64
C CYS A 1 -0.63 8.72 -5.29
N VAL A 2 -0.19 7.85 -6.19
CA VAL A 2 0.05 6.42 -5.92
C VAL A 2 1.55 6.22 -5.79
N VAL A 3 1.98 5.48 -4.78
CA VAL A 3 3.38 5.13 -4.57
C VAL A 3 3.50 3.61 -4.63
N PHE A 4 4.40 3.14 -5.50
CA PHE A 4 4.80 1.75 -5.56
C PHE A 4 6.08 1.60 -4.78
N LEU A 5 6.05 0.74 -3.77
CA LEU A 5 7.16 0.53 -2.86
C LEU A 5 7.62 -0.92 -2.99
N SER A 6 8.91 -1.06 -3.19
CA SER A 6 9.62 -2.31 -2.99
C SER A 6 10.23 -2.32 -1.58
N GLU A 7 10.75 -3.47 -1.18
CA GLU A 7 11.26 -3.68 0.17
C GLU A 7 12.38 -2.68 0.55
N GLU A 8 13.24 -2.31 -0.40
CA GLU A 8 14.29 -1.32 -0.18
C GLU A 8 13.75 0.08 0.14
N ASN A 9 12.53 0.41 -0.31
CA ASN A 9 11.90 1.71 -0.08
C ASN A 9 11.24 1.81 1.30
N LEU A 10 11.05 0.70 2.02
CA LEU A 10 10.42 0.68 3.34
C LEU A 10 11.33 1.20 4.47
N GLN A 11 12.57 1.54 4.16
CA GLN A 11 13.47 2.20 5.11
C GLN A 11 13.19 3.71 5.25
N HIS A 12 12.28 4.28 4.45
CA HIS A 12 11.95 5.71 4.51
C HIS A 12 10.81 6.02 5.49
N PRO A 13 11.00 6.93 6.47
CA PRO A 13 10.06 7.19 7.56
C PRO A 13 8.73 7.85 7.15
N GLU A 14 8.61 8.37 5.93
CA GLU A 14 7.45 9.19 5.49
C GLU A 14 6.23 8.37 5.03
N ILE A 15 6.30 7.03 5.05
CA ILE A 15 5.33 6.17 4.35
C ILE A 15 4.14 5.75 5.23
N SER A 16 4.28 5.71 6.56
CA SER A 16 3.18 5.34 7.48
C SER A 16 3.52 5.68 8.93
N THR A 17 2.58 6.21 9.70
CA THR A 17 2.75 6.44 11.14
C THR A 17 2.80 5.14 11.98
N HIS A 18 2.66 3.96 11.34
CA HIS A 18 2.71 2.62 11.96
C HIS A 18 3.81 1.69 11.37
N GLN A 19 4.98 2.23 11.00
CA GLN A 19 6.04 1.47 10.29
C GLN A 19 6.51 0.18 11.00
N THR A 20 6.57 0.18 12.33
CA THR A 20 7.06 -0.97 13.10
C THR A 20 6.20 -2.22 12.85
N ASN A 21 4.89 -2.05 12.65
CA ASN A 21 3.98 -3.17 12.40
C ASN A 21 4.14 -3.71 10.98
N LEU A 22 4.23 -2.83 9.98
CA LEU A 22 4.31 -3.26 8.58
C LEU A 22 5.62 -4.00 8.28
N LYS A 23 6.76 -3.51 8.78
CA LYS A 23 8.04 -4.20 8.61
C LYS A 23 8.02 -5.59 9.23
N MET A 24 7.47 -5.72 10.44
CA MET A 24 7.36 -7.01 11.13
C MET A 24 6.48 -8.02 10.36
N CYS A 25 5.36 -7.57 9.79
CA CYS A 25 4.50 -8.40 8.93
C CYS A 25 5.25 -8.94 7.71
N ILE A 26 6.04 -8.09 7.05
CA ILE A 26 6.81 -8.45 5.86
C ILE A 26 7.87 -9.50 6.19
N GLU A 27 8.66 -9.26 7.24
CA GLU A 27 9.67 -10.21 7.71
C GLU A 27 9.03 -11.55 8.12
N TYR A 28 7.89 -11.52 8.81
CA TYR A 28 7.16 -12.73 9.20
C TYR A 28 6.73 -13.59 8.01
N ILE A 29 6.19 -12.96 6.96
CA ILE A 29 5.76 -13.65 5.73
C ILE A 29 6.97 -14.26 5.03
N LYS A 30 8.07 -13.51 4.89
CA LYS A 30 9.27 -13.98 4.20
C LYS A 30 10.00 -15.10 4.94
N ALA A 31 9.95 -15.09 6.28
CA ALA A 31 10.49 -16.18 7.09
C ALA A 31 9.77 -17.52 6.85
N ARG A 32 8.56 -17.50 6.28
CA ARG A 32 7.72 -18.70 6.06
C ARG A 32 7.54 -19.03 4.59
N ILE A 33 7.53 -18.04 3.72
CA ILE A 33 7.17 -18.18 2.31
C ILE A 33 8.21 -17.44 1.47
N LYS A 34 8.83 -18.15 0.52
CA LYS A 34 9.72 -17.55 -0.47
C LYS A 34 8.89 -16.86 -1.55
N THR A 35 8.46 -15.64 -1.27
CA THR A 35 7.61 -14.83 -2.16
C THR A 35 8.18 -13.43 -2.37
N LYS A 36 7.76 -12.78 -3.45
CA LYS A 36 8.00 -11.34 -3.67
C LYS A 36 6.87 -10.56 -3.00
N ILE A 37 7.21 -9.50 -2.28
CA ILE A 37 6.24 -8.61 -1.65
C ILE A 37 6.26 -7.28 -2.40
N PHE A 38 5.07 -6.79 -2.72
CA PHE A 38 4.86 -5.51 -3.39
C PHE A 38 3.85 -4.69 -2.60
N ILE A 39 4.16 -3.42 -2.38
CA ILE A 39 3.33 -2.53 -1.55
C ILE A 39 2.87 -1.37 -2.41
N ILE A 40 1.55 -1.14 -2.40
CA ILE A 40 0.91 -0.06 -3.15
C ILE A 40 0.30 0.88 -2.12
N GLY A 41 0.87 2.07 -2.01
CA GLY A 41 0.36 3.15 -1.17
C GLY A 41 -0.48 4.12 -1.98
N ILE A 42 -1.62 4.55 -1.42
CA ILE A 42 -2.39 5.68 -1.95
C ILE A 42 -2.30 6.81 -0.95
N GLN A 43 -1.72 7.94 -1.38
CA GLN A 43 -1.61 9.12 -0.52
C GLN A 43 -3.02 9.63 -0.17
N PRO A 44 -3.39 9.70 1.12
CA PRO A 44 -4.65 10.28 1.54
C PRO A 44 -4.64 11.81 1.32
N GLU A 45 -5.83 12.38 1.11
CA GLU A 45 -6.00 13.84 1.10
C GLU A 45 -6.30 14.41 2.48
N ASN A 46 -6.94 13.62 3.35
CA ASN A 46 -7.30 13.99 4.70
C ASN A 46 -7.31 12.72 5.57
N THR A 47 -6.77 12.80 6.79
CA THR A 47 -6.71 11.70 7.76
C THR A 47 -7.40 12.05 9.08
N ASN A 48 -8.22 13.11 9.10
CA ASN A 48 -8.97 13.53 10.26
C ASN A 48 -9.97 12.43 10.65
N PHE A 49 -10.09 12.23 11.95
CA PHE A 49 -10.97 11.21 12.50
C PHE A 49 -12.42 11.42 12.09
N GLY A 50 -13.10 10.34 11.69
CA GLY A 50 -14.51 10.36 11.29
C GLY A 50 -14.79 10.81 9.86
N ASN A 51 -13.77 11.26 9.12
CA ASN A 51 -13.95 11.64 7.72
C ASN A 51 -13.98 10.41 6.80
N SER A 52 -14.92 10.44 5.86
CA SER A 52 -14.95 9.51 4.74
C SER A 52 -13.74 9.71 3.83
N MET A 53 -13.40 8.66 3.08
CA MET A 53 -12.44 8.77 1.98
C MET A 53 -12.91 9.82 0.98
N SER A 54 -12.01 10.72 0.57
CA SER A 54 -12.35 11.72 -0.44
C SER A 54 -12.64 11.07 -1.78
N GLU A 55 -13.47 11.72 -2.61
CA GLU A 55 -13.80 11.21 -3.95
C GLU A 55 -12.55 10.96 -4.81
N ARG A 56 -11.53 11.82 -4.68
CA ARG A 56 -10.28 11.68 -5.41
C ARG A 56 -9.52 10.41 -5.00
N VAL A 57 -9.41 10.12 -3.70
CA VAL A 57 -8.77 8.89 -3.22
C VAL A 57 -9.58 7.66 -3.64
N LEU A 58 -10.91 7.74 -3.55
CA LEU A 58 -11.83 6.66 -3.96
C LEU A 58 -11.69 6.33 -5.46
N ASN A 59 -11.61 7.35 -6.31
CA ASN A 59 -11.44 7.18 -7.75
C ASN A 59 -10.09 6.55 -8.09
N VAL A 60 -9.01 6.97 -7.41
CA VAL A 60 -7.69 6.34 -7.57
C VAL A 60 -7.73 4.86 -7.15
N ALA A 61 -8.37 4.53 -6.04
CA ALA A 61 -8.52 3.15 -5.58
C ALA A 61 -9.32 2.30 -6.58
N LYS A 62 -10.37 2.84 -7.19
CA LYS A 62 -11.15 2.16 -8.24
C LYS A 62 -10.30 1.84 -9.47
N ILE A 63 -9.55 2.83 -9.98
CA ILE A 63 -8.67 2.65 -11.13
C ILE A 63 -7.62 1.56 -10.85
N LEU A 64 -6.98 1.61 -9.69
CA LEU A 64 -5.99 0.59 -9.30
C LEU A 64 -6.61 -0.80 -9.24
N LYS A 65 -7.80 -0.93 -8.65
CA LYS A 65 -8.52 -2.21 -8.57
C LYS A 65 -8.81 -2.76 -9.96
N ASP A 66 -9.28 -1.92 -10.89
CA ASP A 66 -9.59 -2.36 -12.26
C ASP A 66 -8.32 -2.82 -13.00
N ILE A 67 -7.21 -2.08 -12.87
CA ILE A 67 -5.90 -2.47 -13.45
C ILE A 67 -5.41 -3.79 -12.87
N LEU A 68 -5.43 -3.96 -11.55
CA LEU A 68 -4.93 -5.17 -10.89
C LEU A 68 -5.74 -6.40 -11.30
N ILE A 69 -7.06 -6.29 -11.39
CA ILE A 69 -7.91 -7.41 -11.85
C ILE A 69 -7.59 -7.77 -13.31
N GLN A 70 -7.38 -6.77 -14.17
CA GLN A 70 -7.04 -7.00 -15.57
C GLN A 70 -5.69 -7.69 -15.77
N GLU A 71 -4.70 -7.39 -14.91
CA GLU A 71 -3.34 -7.93 -15.05
C GLU A 71 -3.12 -9.24 -14.28
N ILE A 72 -3.77 -9.45 -13.14
CA ILE A 72 -3.61 -10.69 -12.33
C ILE A 72 -4.35 -11.89 -12.96
N GLY A 73 -5.36 -11.64 -13.80
CA GLY A 73 -6.11 -12.68 -14.51
C GLY A 73 -5.52 -13.14 -15.84
N LYS A 74 -4.35 -12.60 -16.23
CA LYS A 74 -3.59 -13.00 -17.43
C LYS A 74 -2.47 -13.96 -17.05
#